data_AF-A0AB33BI37-F1
#
_entry.id   AF-A0AB33BI37-F1
#
_cell.length_a   1.000
_cell.length_b   1.000
_cell.length_c   1.000
_cell.angle_alpha   90.00
_cell.angle_beta   90.00
_cell.angle_gamma   90.00
#
_symmetry.space_group_name_H-M   'P 1'
#
loop_
_entity.id
_entity.type
_entity.pdbx_description
1 polymer ?
#
loop_
_entity_poly.entity_id
_entity_poly.type
_entity_poly.pdbx_seq_one_letter_code
_entity_poly.pdbx_strand_id
1 'polypeptide(L)'
;MVKSAIFKPSLFGLKHSNRDFSQKETWGKNQFNSSFPASLCAYLDGKGLKNVYLKLDENLKIQPAELSTQELYGLAPDSDNLFYAFESQFTPYNQFVIGSLPRVDLVTQRIDNGNCLRGLEIKLTALPDNTTCDLEDIRYGCEIVVRPDTIVYLACSIINHIRQNIQALRFVLCNGLGL
;
A
#
# COMPACT_ATOMS: atom_id res chain seq x y z
N MET A 1 30.78 32.62 -6.29
CA MET A 1 30.64 31.32 -5.60
C MET A 1 29.17 30.95 -5.54
N VAL A 2 28.72 30.02 -6.38
CA VAL A 2 27.36 29.48 -6.31
C VAL A 2 27.31 28.58 -5.07
N LYS A 3 26.47 28.93 -4.08
CA LYS A 3 26.19 28.03 -2.96
C LYS A 3 25.58 26.76 -3.57
N SER A 4 26.33 25.65 -3.53
CA SER A 4 25.76 24.33 -3.73
C SER A 4 24.62 24.18 -2.74
N ALA A 5 23.39 24.01 -3.23
CA ALA A 5 22.26 23.70 -2.38
C ALA A 5 22.59 22.38 -1.66
N ILE A 6 22.64 22.42 -0.32
CA ILE A 6 22.80 21.21 0.48
C ILE A 6 21.47 20.44 0.37
N PHE A 7 21.40 19.51 -0.58
CA PHE A 7 20.28 18.60 -0.69
C PHE A 7 20.36 17.60 0.46
N LYS A 8 19.39 17.66 1.37
CA LYS A 8 19.20 16.59 2.35
C LYS A 8 18.87 15.31 1.56
N PRO A 9 19.58 14.18 1.81
CA PRO A 9 19.26 12.93 1.13
C PRO A 9 17.79 12.57 1.38
N SER A 10 17.07 12.19 0.32
CA SER A 10 15.65 11.86 0.37
C SER A 10 15.27 10.97 -0.81
N LEU A 11 14.13 10.30 -0.69
CA LEU A 11 13.47 9.64 -1.82
C LEU A 11 12.42 10.58 -2.44
N PHE A 12 12.22 10.45 -3.75
CA PHE A 12 11.27 11.29 -4.49
C PHE A 12 9.85 11.18 -3.91
N GLY A 13 9.18 12.31 -3.73
CA GLY A 13 7.79 12.39 -3.24
C GLY A 13 7.59 12.16 -1.73
N LEU A 14 8.56 11.56 -1.02
CA LEU A 14 8.48 11.31 0.43
C LEU A 14 8.89 12.56 1.22
N LYS A 15 8.09 13.63 1.11
CA LYS A 15 8.34 14.93 1.77
C LYS A 15 8.32 14.83 3.30
N HIS A 16 7.32 14.14 3.85
CA HIS A 16 7.12 14.00 5.29
C HIS A 16 6.98 12.52 5.66
N SER A 17 7.89 12.02 6.50
CA SER A 17 7.98 10.60 6.83
C SER A 17 8.53 10.39 8.23
N ASN A 18 8.20 9.26 8.86
CA ASN A 18 8.84 8.82 10.10
C ASN A 18 10.23 8.20 9.88
N ARG A 19 10.71 8.14 8.64
CA ARG A 19 12.07 7.71 8.28
C ARG A 19 12.94 8.91 7.90
N ASP A 20 14.16 8.94 8.43
CA ASP A 20 15.13 10.01 8.15
C ASP A 20 16.20 9.54 7.16
N PHE A 21 16.07 9.94 5.90
CA PHE A 21 16.98 9.52 4.83
C PHE A 21 18.38 10.12 4.91
N SER A 22 18.65 11.06 5.83
CA SER A 22 20.05 11.42 6.15
C SER A 22 20.78 10.33 6.95
N GLN A 23 20.07 9.36 7.52
CA GLN A 23 20.66 8.24 8.25
C GLN A 23 20.97 7.07 7.31
N LYS A 24 22.14 6.45 7.48
CA LYS A 24 22.59 5.31 6.66
C LYS A 24 21.65 4.12 6.79
N GLU A 25 21.08 3.92 7.97
CA GLU A 25 20.20 2.80 8.34
C GLU A 25 18.93 2.79 7.49
N THR A 26 18.43 3.97 7.10
CA THR A 26 17.24 4.11 6.24
C THR A 26 17.48 3.60 4.82
N TRP A 27 18.72 3.57 4.36
CA TRP A 27 19.12 2.98 3.08
C TRP A 27 19.39 1.47 3.17
N GLY A 28 19.29 0.89 4.37
CA GLY A 28 19.42 -0.56 4.56
C GLY A 28 18.18 -1.33 4.11
N LYS A 29 18.37 -2.63 3.85
CA LYS A 29 17.34 -3.59 3.39
C LYS A 29 15.98 -3.45 4.11
N ASN A 30 15.99 -3.24 5.43
CA ASN A 30 14.77 -3.25 6.24
C ASN A 30 13.91 -1.99 6.09
N GLN A 31 14.48 -0.86 5.67
CA GLN A 31 13.73 0.38 5.48
C GLN A 31 13.62 0.73 3.99
N PHE A 32 14.70 0.61 3.25
CA PHE A 32 14.68 0.95 1.83
C PHE A 32 13.64 0.16 1.04
N ASN A 33 13.46 -1.14 1.36
CA ASN A 33 12.58 -2.02 0.59
C ASN A 33 11.08 -1.66 0.68
N SER A 34 10.63 -0.97 1.72
CA SER A 34 9.27 -0.41 1.77
C SER A 34 9.24 1.07 1.38
N SER A 35 10.31 1.83 1.63
CA SER A 35 10.39 3.24 1.23
C SER A 35 10.45 3.44 -0.30
N PHE A 36 11.23 2.60 -0.99
CA PHE A 36 11.48 2.75 -2.41
C PHE A 36 10.23 2.54 -3.27
N PRO A 37 9.40 1.49 -3.08
CA PRO A 37 8.15 1.36 -3.83
C PRO A 37 7.21 2.54 -3.64
N ALA A 38 7.13 3.10 -2.43
CA ALA A 38 6.32 4.29 -2.19
C ALA A 38 6.86 5.50 -2.99
N SER A 39 8.17 5.69 -2.98
CA SER A 39 8.80 6.74 -3.78
C SER A 39 8.63 6.54 -5.29
N LEU A 40 8.67 5.28 -5.75
CA LEU A 40 8.49 4.95 -7.15
C LEU A 40 7.07 5.32 -7.62
N CYS A 41 6.03 5.03 -6.84
CA CYS A 41 4.67 5.43 -7.19
C CYS A 41 4.52 6.96 -7.25
N ALA A 42 5.16 7.68 -6.34
CA ALA A 42 5.19 9.15 -6.39
C ALA A 42 5.94 9.66 -7.64
N TYR A 43 7.03 9.01 -8.03
CA TYR A 43 7.76 9.34 -9.26
C TYR A 43 6.93 9.09 -10.51
N LEU A 44 6.20 7.97 -10.57
CA LEU A 44 5.27 7.68 -11.67
C LEU A 44 4.21 8.77 -11.81
N ASP A 45 3.64 9.21 -10.69
CA ASP A 45 2.66 10.32 -10.65
C ASP A 45 3.25 11.62 -11.21
N GLY A 46 4.47 11.97 -10.77
CA GLY A 46 5.20 13.13 -11.31
C GLY A 46 5.57 13.02 -12.79
N LYS A 47 5.45 11.82 -13.40
CA LYS A 47 5.58 11.57 -14.84
C LYS A 47 4.24 11.47 -15.56
N GLY A 48 3.12 11.65 -14.87
CA GLY A 48 1.77 11.47 -15.41
C GLY A 48 1.41 10.01 -15.68
N LEU A 49 2.11 9.06 -15.04
CA LEU A 49 1.87 7.62 -15.16
C LEU A 49 1.04 7.14 -13.97
N LYS A 50 0.08 6.26 -14.24
CA LYS A 50 -0.73 5.60 -13.21
C LYS A 50 -0.12 4.27 -12.78
N ASN A 51 -0.55 3.80 -11.62
CA ASN A 51 -0.19 2.47 -11.11
C ASN A 51 -1.10 1.42 -11.75
N VAL A 52 -0.53 0.29 -12.13
CA VAL A 52 -1.30 -0.87 -12.58
C VAL A 52 -1.69 -1.70 -11.37
N TYR A 53 -2.96 -2.10 -11.29
CA TYR A 53 -3.45 -3.02 -10.26
C TYR A 53 -4.34 -4.10 -10.88
N LEU A 54 -4.43 -5.24 -10.20
CA LEU A 54 -5.32 -6.32 -10.59
C LEU A 54 -6.64 -6.18 -9.84
N LYS A 55 -7.76 -6.30 -10.57
CA LYS A 55 -9.11 -6.33 -9.99
C LYS A 55 -9.89 -7.53 -10.52
N LEU A 56 -10.93 -7.90 -9.79
CA LEU A 56 -11.94 -8.83 -10.26
C LEU A 56 -13.00 -8.06 -11.05
N ASP A 57 -13.43 -8.61 -12.18
CA ASP A 57 -14.64 -8.16 -12.89
C ASP A 57 -15.92 -8.69 -12.21
N GLU A 58 -17.08 -8.36 -12.79
CA GLU A 58 -18.39 -8.83 -12.34
C GLU A 58 -18.56 -10.36 -12.40
N ASN A 59 -17.71 -11.06 -13.17
CA ASN A 59 -17.66 -12.51 -13.31
C ASN A 59 -16.52 -13.14 -12.49
N LEU A 60 -15.91 -12.39 -11.57
CA LEU A 60 -14.77 -12.81 -10.75
C LEU A 60 -13.51 -13.20 -11.55
N LYS A 61 -13.33 -12.64 -12.75
CA LYS A 61 -12.11 -12.80 -13.55
C LYS A 61 -11.13 -11.69 -13.24
N ILE A 62 -9.85 -12.06 -13.17
CA ILE A 62 -8.75 -11.12 -12.97
C ILE A 62 -8.57 -10.30 -14.24
N GLN A 63 -8.54 -8.98 -14.09
CA GLN A 63 -8.23 -8.04 -15.16
C GLN A 63 -7.30 -6.93 -14.65
N PRO A 64 -6.35 -6.46 -15.48
CA PRO A 64 -5.56 -5.29 -15.17
C PRO A 64 -6.44 -4.03 -15.21
N ALA A 65 -6.12 -3.07 -14.35
CA ALA A 65 -6.73 -1.76 -14.31
C ALA A 65 -5.69 -0.72 -13.87
N GLU A 66 -6.02 0.56 -14.01
CA GLU A 66 -5.16 1.67 -13.60
C GLU A 66 -5.72 2.39 -12.37
N LEU A 67 -4.84 2.80 -11.47
CA LEU A 67 -5.15 3.57 -10.27
C LEU A 67 -4.17 4.75 -10.16
N SER A 68 -4.67 5.97 -9.97
CA SER A 68 -3.77 7.12 -9.75
C SER A 68 -3.04 6.98 -8.41
N THR A 69 -1.83 7.55 -8.31
CA THR A 69 -1.11 7.51 -7.03
C THR A 69 -1.83 8.34 -5.97
N GLN A 70 -2.53 9.41 -6.37
CA GLN A 70 -3.42 10.14 -5.47
C GLN A 70 -4.51 9.26 -4.85
N GLU A 71 -5.18 8.41 -5.63
CA GLU A 71 -6.19 7.48 -5.09
C GLU A 71 -5.57 6.41 -4.19
N LEU A 72 -4.37 5.92 -4.58
CA LEU A 72 -3.59 4.93 -3.82
C LEU A 72 -3.18 5.45 -2.44
N TYR A 73 -2.83 6.74 -2.32
CA TYR A 73 -2.40 7.37 -1.05
C TYR A 73 -3.50 8.13 -0.32
N GLY A 74 -4.60 8.45 -1.01
CA GLY A 74 -5.69 9.30 -0.51
C GLY A 74 -5.43 10.80 -0.62
N LEU A 75 -4.22 11.21 -1.02
CA LEU A 75 -3.81 12.57 -1.35
C LEU A 75 -2.75 12.53 -2.46
N ALA A 76 -2.57 13.63 -3.17
CA ALA A 76 -1.49 13.77 -4.15
C ALA A 76 -0.11 13.50 -3.48
N PRO A 77 0.81 12.76 -4.13
CA PRO A 77 2.11 12.41 -3.54
C PRO A 77 2.97 13.61 -3.15
N ASP A 78 2.79 14.74 -3.84
CA ASP A 78 3.47 16.01 -3.61
C ASP A 78 2.73 16.93 -2.63
N SER A 79 1.62 16.49 -2.03
CA SER A 79 0.87 17.26 -1.04
C SER A 79 1.71 17.51 0.21
N ASP A 80 1.79 18.77 0.65
CA ASP A 80 2.43 19.15 1.92
C ASP A 80 1.65 18.68 3.15
N ASN A 81 0.47 18.08 2.97
CA ASN A 81 -0.33 17.51 4.04
C ASN A 81 -0.27 15.97 4.08
N LEU A 82 0.52 15.33 3.21
CA LEU A 82 0.68 13.88 3.16
C LEU A 82 1.89 13.45 4.00
N PHE A 83 1.64 12.57 4.98
CA PHE A 83 2.66 11.93 5.81
C PHE A 83 2.76 10.44 5.53
N TYR A 84 3.97 9.94 5.35
CA TYR A 84 4.28 8.52 5.13
C TYR A 84 4.73 7.89 6.46
N ALA A 85 3.82 7.22 7.16
CA ALA A 85 4.09 6.52 8.41
C ALA A 85 4.41 5.04 8.14
N PHE A 86 5.70 4.71 8.01
CA PHE A 86 6.13 3.34 7.81
C PHE A 86 6.01 2.52 9.10
N GLU A 87 5.81 1.20 8.97
CA GLU A 87 5.71 0.26 10.10
C GLU A 87 4.74 0.74 11.18
N SER A 88 3.54 1.16 10.76
CA SER A 88 2.54 1.84 11.60
C SER A 88 1.19 1.12 11.57
N GLN A 89 0.34 1.37 12.57
CA GLN A 89 -1.00 0.79 12.63
C GLN A 89 -1.98 1.63 11.81
N PHE A 90 -2.82 0.98 11.00
CA PHE A 90 -3.96 1.66 10.36
C PHE A 90 -5.14 1.67 11.35
N THR A 91 -5.15 2.70 12.20
CA THR A 91 -6.04 2.82 13.37
C THR A 91 -7.55 2.90 13.10
N PRO A 92 -8.06 3.25 11.89
CA PRO A 92 -9.51 3.23 11.64
C PRO A 92 -10.18 1.87 11.93
N TYR A 93 -9.43 0.78 11.92
CA TYR A 93 -9.94 -0.56 12.21
C TYR A 93 -9.83 -0.99 13.68
N ASN A 94 -9.29 -0.14 14.57
CA ASN A 94 -9.21 -0.46 16.00
C ASN A 94 -10.59 -0.79 16.61
N GLN A 95 -11.65 -0.20 16.06
CA GLN A 95 -13.04 -0.46 16.46
C GLN A 95 -13.52 -1.91 16.22
N PHE A 96 -12.79 -2.71 15.44
CA PHE A 96 -13.19 -4.09 15.09
C PHE A 96 -12.41 -5.17 15.83
N VAL A 97 -11.42 -4.81 16.64
CA VAL A 97 -10.53 -5.77 17.29
C VAL A 97 -10.48 -5.58 18.80
N ILE A 98 -10.27 -6.67 19.52
CA ILE A 98 -9.93 -6.64 20.94
C ILE A 98 -8.39 -6.67 21.04
N GLY A 99 -7.81 -5.70 21.73
CA GLY A 99 -6.35 -5.54 21.83
C GLY A 99 -5.80 -4.57 20.78
N SER A 100 -4.69 -4.90 20.14
CA SER A 100 -3.99 -4.03 19.19
C SER A 100 -3.93 -4.62 17.79
N LEU A 101 -4.06 -3.78 16.76
CA LEU A 101 -3.77 -4.19 15.39
C LEU A 101 -2.28 -4.45 15.18
N PRO A 102 -1.91 -5.40 14.31
CA PRO A 102 -0.53 -5.50 13.84
C PRO A 102 -0.15 -4.24 13.04
N ARG A 103 1.14 -3.97 12.89
CA ARG A 103 1.62 -2.87 12.04
C ARG A 103 1.57 -3.31 10.57
N VAL A 104 1.33 -2.36 9.68
CA VAL A 104 1.48 -2.54 8.22
C VAL A 104 2.71 -1.80 7.73
N ASP A 105 3.19 -2.18 6.54
CA ASP A 105 4.43 -1.64 5.97
C ASP A 105 4.35 -0.11 5.79
N LEU A 106 3.21 0.43 5.34
CA LEU A 106 2.99 1.87 5.18
C LEU A 106 1.55 2.28 5.55
N VAL A 107 1.42 3.34 6.34
CA VAL A 107 0.17 4.08 6.52
C VAL A 107 0.37 5.51 6.02
N THR A 108 -0.47 5.96 5.10
CA THR A 108 -0.52 7.38 4.74
C THR A 108 -1.45 8.12 5.69
N GLN A 109 -1.06 9.32 6.11
CA GLN A 109 -1.80 10.12 7.08
C GLN A 109 -1.87 11.58 6.64
N ARG A 110 -2.89 12.30 7.13
CA ARG A 110 -2.89 13.77 7.05
C ARG A 110 -2.03 14.35 8.17
N ILE A 111 -1.25 15.37 7.86
CA ILE A 111 -0.42 16.06 8.87
C ILE A 111 -1.29 16.94 9.77
N ASP A 112 -2.29 17.62 9.20
CA ASP A 112 -3.13 18.58 9.92
C ASP A 112 -3.94 17.99 11.09
N ASN A 113 -4.34 16.74 11.01
CA ASN A 113 -5.19 16.09 12.02
C ASN A 113 -4.75 14.66 12.39
N GLY A 114 -3.70 14.12 11.76
CA GLY A 114 -3.21 12.76 12.03
C GLY A 114 -4.10 11.63 11.51
N ASN A 115 -5.17 11.94 10.76
CA ASN A 115 -6.10 10.92 10.27
C ASN A 115 -5.40 10.00 9.27
N CYS A 116 -5.58 8.69 9.46
CA CYS A 116 -5.13 7.69 8.51
C CYS A 116 -5.96 7.75 7.22
N LEU A 117 -5.29 7.72 6.08
CA LEU A 117 -5.89 7.77 4.75
C LEU A 117 -5.92 6.38 4.10
N ARG A 118 -4.79 5.68 4.10
CA ARG A 118 -4.61 4.35 3.49
C ARG A 118 -3.64 3.52 4.33
N GLY A 119 -3.92 2.23 4.46
CA GLY A 119 -2.99 1.23 4.99
C GLY A 119 -2.56 0.33 3.83
N LEU A 120 -1.26 0.21 3.60
CA LEU A 120 -0.66 -0.46 2.46
C LEU A 120 0.36 -1.49 2.93
N GLU A 121 0.23 -2.71 2.43
CA GLU A 121 1.25 -3.74 2.52
C GLU A 121 2.15 -3.64 1.28
N ILE A 122 3.47 -3.72 1.48
CA ILE A 122 4.46 -3.57 0.42
C ILE A 122 5.29 -4.86 0.34
N LYS A 123 5.34 -5.44 -0.85
CA LYS A 123 6.18 -6.60 -1.15
C LYS A 123 7.00 -6.33 -2.40
N LEU A 124 8.31 -6.49 -2.26
CA LEU A 124 9.20 -6.56 -3.40
C LEU A 124 9.22 -8.01 -3.89
N THR A 125 8.87 -8.20 -5.15
CA THR A 125 8.86 -9.50 -5.81
C THR A 125 9.75 -9.43 -7.05
N ALA A 126 10.25 -10.59 -7.47
CA ALA A 126 11.03 -10.73 -8.69
C ALA A 126 10.10 -11.01 -9.88
N LEU A 127 10.48 -10.50 -11.04
CA LEU A 127 9.84 -10.80 -12.33
C LEU A 127 10.96 -11.06 -13.35
N PRO A 128 11.06 -12.28 -13.91
CA PRO A 128 10.28 -13.47 -13.55
C PRO A 128 10.66 -14.04 -12.17
N ASP A 129 9.72 -14.74 -11.55
CA ASP A 129 10.00 -15.63 -10.42
C ASP A 129 10.66 -16.95 -10.87
N ASN A 130 11.08 -17.77 -9.91
CA ASN A 130 11.75 -19.05 -10.18
C ASN A 130 10.86 -20.07 -10.91
N THR A 131 9.54 -19.91 -10.86
CA THR A 131 8.59 -20.80 -11.55
C THR A 131 8.40 -20.45 -13.02
N THR A 132 8.68 -19.21 -13.41
CA THR A 132 8.42 -18.69 -14.76
C THR A 132 9.68 -18.21 -15.48
N CYS A 133 10.85 -18.25 -14.85
CA CYS A 133 12.10 -17.74 -15.42
C CYS A 133 12.56 -18.42 -16.71
N ASP A 134 12.22 -19.69 -16.90
CA ASP A 134 12.56 -20.46 -18.11
C ASP A 134 11.50 -20.33 -19.22
N LEU A 135 10.43 -19.56 -18.98
CA LEU A 135 9.39 -19.30 -19.97
C LEU A 135 9.74 -18.09 -20.85
N GLU A 136 8.89 -17.82 -21.83
CA GLU A 136 8.99 -16.59 -22.62
C GLU A 136 8.51 -15.39 -21.79
N ASP A 137 9.06 -14.19 -22.06
CA ASP A 137 8.77 -12.95 -21.34
C ASP A 137 7.26 -12.67 -21.14
N ILE A 138 6.44 -13.03 -22.13
CA ILE A 138 4.98 -12.86 -22.07
C ILE A 138 4.30 -13.74 -21.00
N ARG A 139 5.01 -14.75 -20.49
CA ARG A 139 4.59 -15.67 -19.44
C ARG A 139 5.33 -15.45 -18.12
N TYR A 140 6.14 -14.41 -18.02
CA TYR A 140 6.79 -14.05 -16.76
C TYR A 140 5.75 -13.70 -15.71
N GLY A 141 5.87 -14.35 -14.56
CA GLY A 141 5.04 -14.16 -13.39
C GLY A 141 5.87 -13.70 -12.20
N CYS A 142 5.17 -13.23 -11.17
CA CYS A 142 5.78 -12.94 -9.89
C CYS A 142 5.00 -13.64 -8.78
N GLU A 143 5.72 -14.03 -7.72
CA GLU A 143 5.11 -14.58 -6.53
C GLU A 143 4.60 -13.44 -5.64
N ILE A 144 3.39 -13.60 -5.11
CA ILE A 144 2.83 -12.70 -4.10
C ILE A 144 2.79 -13.44 -2.77
N VAL A 145 3.62 -12.99 -1.83
CA VAL A 145 3.67 -13.53 -0.47
C VAL A 145 2.87 -12.63 0.47
N VAL A 146 1.81 -13.18 1.07
CA VAL A 146 0.92 -12.47 2.00
C VAL A 146 1.27 -12.83 3.45
N ARG A 147 1.44 -11.84 4.32
CA ARG A 147 1.71 -12.05 5.75
C ARG A 147 0.41 -12.35 6.51
N PRO A 148 0.45 -13.14 7.60
CA PRO A 148 -0.70 -13.33 8.47
C PRO A 148 -1.31 -12.02 8.98
N ASP A 149 -0.48 -11.01 9.26
CA ASP A 149 -0.92 -9.67 9.69
C ASP A 149 -1.88 -9.03 8.66
N THR A 150 -1.63 -9.25 7.36
CA THR A 150 -2.47 -8.75 6.27
C THR A 150 -3.87 -9.38 6.29
N ILE A 151 -4.00 -10.64 6.75
CA ILE A 151 -5.28 -11.33 6.87
C ILE A 151 -6.19 -10.63 7.88
N VAL A 152 -5.63 -10.12 8.98
CA VAL A 152 -6.39 -9.35 9.99
C VAL A 152 -6.96 -8.07 9.38
N TYR A 153 -6.15 -7.34 8.60
CA TYR A 153 -6.60 -6.12 7.92
C TYR A 153 -7.63 -6.40 6.82
N LEU A 154 -7.49 -7.52 6.10
CA LEU A 154 -8.49 -7.97 5.13
C LEU A 154 -9.84 -8.21 5.80
N ALA A 155 -9.86 -8.96 6.91
CA ALA A 155 -11.07 -9.22 7.70
C ALA A 155 -11.71 -7.92 8.21
N CYS A 156 -10.90 -6.98 8.71
CA CYS A 156 -11.39 -5.66 9.13
C CYS A 156 -11.98 -4.86 7.96
N SER A 157 -11.39 -4.94 6.76
CA SER A 157 -11.93 -4.26 5.57
C SER A 157 -13.28 -4.84 5.14
N ILE A 158 -13.43 -6.16 5.22
CA ILE A 158 -14.66 -6.89 4.94
C ILE A 158 -15.73 -6.42 5.92
N ILE A 159 -15.46 -6.44 7.24
CA ILE A 159 -16.39 -5.92 8.27
C ILE A 159 -16.76 -4.45 8.00
N ASN A 160 -15.78 -3.61 7.67
CA ASN A 160 -16.00 -2.19 7.40
C ASN A 160 -16.90 -1.93 6.19
N HIS A 161 -16.77 -2.74 5.14
CA HIS A 161 -17.61 -2.64 3.94
C HIS A 161 -19.02 -3.18 4.21
N ILE A 162 -19.11 -4.31 4.91
CA ILE A 162 -20.36 -5.00 5.21
C ILE A 162 -21.21 -4.29 6.25
N ARG A 163 -20.63 -3.64 7.26
CA ARG A 163 -21.42 -2.92 8.27
C ARG A 163 -22.27 -1.81 7.65
N GLN A 164 -21.87 -1.31 6.47
CA GLN A 164 -22.64 -0.34 5.69
C GLN A 164 -23.77 -1.02 4.88
N ASN A 165 -23.74 -2.35 4.73
CA ASN A 165 -24.71 -3.15 3.98
C ASN A 165 -24.93 -4.55 4.63
N ILE A 166 -25.45 -4.56 5.85
CA ILE A 166 -25.62 -5.81 6.64
C ILE A 166 -26.59 -6.81 5.99
N GLN A 167 -27.49 -6.33 5.12
CA GLN A 167 -28.42 -7.17 4.37
C GLN A 167 -27.70 -8.00 3.29
N ALA A 168 -26.73 -7.41 2.59
CA ALA A 168 -25.91 -8.15 1.62
C ALA A 168 -25.08 -9.25 2.29
N LEU A 169 -24.60 -9.05 3.52
CA LEU A 169 -23.90 -10.08 4.28
C LEU A 169 -24.77 -11.29 4.58
N ARG A 170 -26.00 -11.05 5.07
CA ARG A 170 -26.95 -12.14 5.34
C ARG A 170 -27.18 -12.97 4.08
N PHE A 171 -27.29 -12.32 2.92
CA PHE A 171 -27.43 -13.03 1.66
C PHE A 171 -26.20 -13.91 1.34
N VAL A 172 -24.98 -13.37 1.47
CA VAL A 172 -23.74 -14.12 1.17
C VAL A 172 -23.47 -15.24 2.19
N LEU A 173 -23.66 -14.99 3.49
CA LEU A 173 -23.39 -16.01 4.53
C LEU A 173 -24.50 -17.06 4.62
N CYS A 174 -25.77 -16.68 4.50
CA CYS A 174 -26.87 -17.64 4.61
C CYS A 174 -27.09 -18.41 3.30
N ASN A 175 -26.93 -17.78 2.12
CA ASN A 175 -27.14 -18.49 0.86
C ASN A 175 -25.85 -19.01 0.20
N GLY A 176 -24.69 -18.43 0.49
CA GLY A 176 -23.40 -18.82 -0.11
C GLY A 176 -22.67 -19.96 0.60
N LEU A 177 -22.98 -20.21 1.89
CA LEU A 177 -22.42 -21.32 2.67
C LEU A 177 -23.35 -22.54 2.78
N GLY A 178 -24.56 -22.47 2.22
CA GLY A 178 -25.53 -23.58 2.28
C GLY A 178 -25.87 -24.00 3.72
N LEU A 179 -26.07 -23.03 4.62
CA LEU A 179 -26.62 -23.24 5.96
C LEU A 179 -28.08 -22.78 6.03
#